data_AF-A0A2A6RHH6-F1
#
_entry.id   AF-A0A2A6RHH6-F1
#
_cell.length_a   1.000
_cell.length_b   1.000
_cell.length_c   1.000
_cell.angle_alpha   90.00
_cell.angle_beta   90.00
_cell.angle_gamma   90.00
#
_symmetry.space_group_name_H-M   'P 1'
#
loop_
_entity.id
_entity.type
_entity.pdbx_description
1 polymer ?
#
loop_
_entity_poly.entity_id
_entity_poly.type
_entity_poly.pdbx_seq_one_letter_code
_entity_poly.pdbx_strand_id
1 'polypeptide(L)'
;MRRGGSVDALMVAARAPPARSGALLLVHWSASKTPRTGEVYLTWRYQVIHLWQLDGEALLALNRPALAALIGQTRLRDPQPVLRQAVRQIVTGTHGQLQELLLIEFLTLCTDEEIAAMAEQIVQYDSYGMEESPLIRKWREEGQLTLLLRQLTHRYGPLSAEVTAQVEALSTMQVLDLAEALLDFTSHDEFTQWLGEHGN
;
A
#
# COMPACT_ATOMS: atom_id res chain seq x y z
N MET A 1 25.28 11.29 40.74
CA MET A 1 24.15 11.93 40.02
C MET A 1 24.00 11.28 38.65
N ARG A 2 23.08 10.31 38.50
CA ARG A 2 22.65 9.83 37.17
C ARG A 2 21.31 10.49 36.86
N ARG A 3 21.32 11.57 36.10
CA ARG A 3 20.10 12.04 35.41
C ARG A 3 20.01 11.25 34.11
N GLY A 4 19.35 10.10 34.15
CA GLY A 4 18.90 9.41 32.94
C GLY A 4 17.51 9.94 32.63
N GLY A 5 17.40 10.82 31.65
CA GLY A 5 16.10 11.28 31.15
C GLY A 5 15.35 10.09 30.55
N SER A 6 14.13 9.87 31.02
CA SER A 6 13.16 8.98 30.39
C SER A 6 12.59 9.71 29.19
N VAL A 7 12.85 9.23 27.97
CA VAL A 7 12.18 9.72 26.76
C VAL A 7 11.83 8.53 25.86
N ASP A 8 10.53 8.43 25.59
CA ASP A 8 9.77 7.74 24.55
C ASP A 8 10.29 6.41 23.99
N ALA A 9 9.51 5.35 24.26
CA ALA A 9 9.56 4.09 23.55
C ALA A 9 9.16 4.32 22.09
N LEU A 10 10.13 4.31 21.17
CA LEU A 10 9.85 4.25 19.74
C LEU A 10 9.44 2.81 19.39
N MET A 11 8.15 2.62 19.10
CA MET A 11 7.61 1.39 18.53
C MET A 11 7.98 1.37 17.04
N VAL A 12 8.98 0.57 16.66
CA VAL A 12 9.36 0.38 15.25
C VAL A 12 8.87 -0.99 14.81
N ALA A 13 7.85 -1.01 13.95
CA ALA A 13 7.46 -2.21 13.23
C ALA A 13 8.39 -2.37 12.03
N ALA A 14 9.17 -3.46 11.99
CA ALA A 14 10.04 -3.77 10.86
C ALA A 14 9.55 -5.07 10.21
N ARG A 15 9.13 -4.97 8.94
CA ARG A 15 8.72 -6.11 8.11
C ARG A 15 9.94 -6.58 7.31
N ALA A 16 10.38 -7.82 7.52
CA ALA A 16 11.40 -8.44 6.67
C ALA A 16 10.72 -9.32 5.60
N PRO A 17 10.74 -8.94 4.31
CA PRO A 17 10.32 -9.85 3.24
C PRO A 17 11.37 -10.96 3.04
N PRO A 18 11.00 -12.23 2.71
CA PRO A 18 9.68 -12.73 2.30
C PRO A 18 9.06 -13.67 3.36
N ALA A 19 8.99 -13.26 4.62
CA ALA A 19 8.29 -14.06 5.64
C ALA A 19 6.89 -13.48 5.90
N ARG A 20 5.86 -14.34 5.86
CA ARG A 20 4.47 -14.07 6.32
C ARG A 20 4.38 -13.84 7.84
N SER A 21 5.44 -13.32 8.44
CA SER A 21 5.72 -13.41 9.87
C SER A 21 6.19 -12.03 10.33
N GLY A 22 5.24 -11.18 10.69
CA GLY A 22 5.53 -9.85 11.24
C GLY A 22 6.15 -9.94 12.63
N ALA A 23 7.18 -9.12 12.87
CA ALA A 23 7.80 -9.01 14.18
C ALA A 23 7.79 -7.55 14.65
N LEU A 24 7.44 -7.32 15.91
CA LEU A 24 7.60 -6.01 16.55
C LEU A 24 8.91 -5.98 17.33
N LEU A 25 9.60 -4.84 17.28
CA LEU A 25 10.82 -4.59 18.05
C LEU A 25 10.53 -3.57 19.14
N LEU A 26 10.73 -3.97 20.40
CA LEU A 26 10.81 -3.03 21.52
C LEU A 26 12.28 -2.71 21.75
N VAL A 27 12.68 -1.45 21.59
CA VAL A 27 14.09 -1.04 21.67
C VAL A 27 14.32 -0.12 22.87
N HIS A 28 15.32 -0.45 23.68
CA HIS A 28 15.86 0.39 24.74
C HIS A 28 17.33 0.69 24.44
N TRP A 29 17.71 1.97 24.46
CA TRP A 29 19.10 2.37 24.30
C TRP A 29 19.65 3.03 25.56
N SER A 30 20.95 2.91 25.77
CA SER A 30 21.67 3.65 26.81
C SER A 30 23.05 4.04 26.32
N ALA A 31 23.47 5.26 26.62
CA ALA A 31 24.82 5.74 26.38
C ALA A 31 25.64 5.66 27.68
N SER A 32 26.83 5.09 27.59
CA SER A 32 27.77 5.01 28.70
C SER A 32 29.19 5.28 28.21
N LYS A 33 30.03 5.82 29.09
CA LYS A 33 31.45 6.04 28.82
C LYS A 33 32.29 4.91 29.40
N THR A 34 33.27 4.41 28.67
CA THR A 34 34.25 3.48 29.22
C THR A 34 35.09 4.19 30.29
N PRO A 35 35.27 3.61 31.49
CA PRO A 35 36.02 4.25 32.58
C PRO A 35 37.52 4.49 32.27
N ARG A 36 38.09 3.74 31.30
CA ARG A 36 39.53 3.76 30.99
C ARG A 36 39.90 4.55 29.73
N THR A 37 39.06 4.58 28.70
CA THR A 37 39.36 5.27 27.43
C THR A 37 38.54 6.54 27.21
N GLY A 38 37.47 6.76 27.99
CA GLY A 38 36.58 7.93 27.85
C GLY A 38 35.67 7.87 26.62
N GLU A 39 35.75 6.81 25.82
CA GLU A 39 34.91 6.59 24.65
C GLU A 39 33.45 6.36 25.05
N VAL A 40 32.56 7.03 24.33
CA VAL A 40 31.12 6.86 24.48
C VAL A 40 30.71 5.67 23.64
N TYR A 41 30.10 4.65 24.26
CA TYR A 41 29.47 3.54 23.56
C TYR A 41 27.96 3.55 23.76
N LEU A 42 27.24 3.17 22.70
CA LEU A 42 25.80 3.01 22.69
C LEU A 42 25.47 1.53 22.86
N THR A 43 24.72 1.20 23.91
CA THR A 43 24.16 -0.15 24.09
C THR A 43 22.70 -0.12 23.67
N TRP A 44 22.35 -0.95 22.68
CA TRP A 44 20.99 -1.15 22.23
C TRP A 44 20.52 -2.54 22.68
N ARG A 45 19.41 -2.59 23.41
CA ARG A 45 18.72 -3.83 23.78
C ARG A 45 17.38 -3.83 23.08
N TYR A 46 17.09 -4.90 22.34
CA TYR A 46 15.80 -5.05 21.72
C TYR A 46 15.15 -6.38 22.12
N GLN A 47 13.83 -6.40 22.15
CA GLN A 47 13.03 -7.62 22.28
C GLN A 47 12.23 -7.81 21.00
N VAL A 48 12.35 -9.01 20.41
CA VAL A 48 11.59 -9.43 19.24
C VAL A 48 10.28 -10.06 19.70
N ILE A 49 9.15 -9.51 19.25
CA ILE A 49 7.82 -10.08 19.47
C ILE A 49 7.39 -10.73 18.16
N HIS A 50 7.27 -12.06 18.16
CA HIS A 50 6.80 -12.83 17.03
C HIS A 50 5.26 -12.79 16.99
N LEU A 51 4.67 -12.00 16.09
CA LEU A 51 3.20 -11.84 16.03
C LEU A 51 2.50 -13.19 15.81
N TRP A 52 3.07 -14.06 14.98
CA TRP A 52 2.57 -15.41 14.68
C TRP A 52 2.66 -16.41 15.86
N GLN A 53 3.18 -15.98 17.02
CA GLN A 53 3.15 -16.76 18.26
C GLN A 53 2.10 -16.26 19.24
N LEU A 54 1.57 -15.04 19.02
CA LEU A 54 0.53 -14.46 19.86
C LEU A 54 -0.83 -15.10 19.58
N ASP A 55 -1.64 -15.21 20.64
CA ASP A 55 -3.05 -15.60 20.56
C ASP A 55 -3.86 -14.40 20.05
N GLY A 56 -4.40 -14.51 18.84
CA GLY A 56 -5.10 -13.41 18.17
C GLY A 56 -6.42 -13.07 18.82
N GLU A 57 -7.16 -14.06 19.31
CA GLU A 57 -8.41 -13.86 20.02
C GLU A 57 -8.17 -13.11 21.35
N ALA A 58 -7.11 -13.45 22.07
CA ALA A 58 -6.71 -12.73 23.28
C ALA A 58 -6.28 -11.29 22.97
N LEU A 59 -5.56 -11.08 21.85
CA LEU A 59 -5.16 -9.74 21.41
C LEU A 59 -6.38 -8.89 21.03
N LEU A 60 -7.34 -9.46 20.32
CA LEU A 60 -8.59 -8.80 19.92
C LEU A 60 -9.48 -8.46 21.12
N ALA A 61 -9.45 -9.30 22.16
CA ALA A 61 -10.20 -9.08 23.41
C ALA A 61 -9.70 -7.86 24.20
N LEU A 62 -8.49 -7.34 23.93
CA LEU A 62 -8.01 -6.09 24.53
C LEU A 62 -8.81 -4.86 24.06
N ASN A 63 -9.63 -5.01 23.02
CA ASN A 63 -10.50 -3.96 22.46
C ASN A 63 -9.73 -2.67 22.12
N ARG A 64 -8.57 -2.83 21.50
CA ARG A 64 -7.71 -1.74 21.03
C ARG A 64 -7.75 -1.72 19.50
N PRO A 65 -8.44 -0.77 18.85
CA PRO A 65 -8.57 -0.75 17.39
C PRO A 65 -7.24 -0.72 16.65
N ALA A 66 -6.22 -0.07 17.21
CA ALA A 66 -4.87 -0.06 16.63
C ALA A 66 -4.22 -1.46 16.58
N LEU A 67 -4.59 -2.37 17.49
CA LEU A 67 -4.09 -3.76 17.50
C LEU A 67 -4.92 -4.67 16.59
N ALA A 68 -6.16 -4.29 16.26
CA ALA A 68 -7.04 -5.08 15.41
C ALA A 68 -6.48 -5.28 14.00
N ALA A 69 -5.72 -4.32 13.48
CA ALA A 69 -5.05 -4.43 12.18
C ALA A 69 -3.96 -5.53 12.17
N LEU A 70 -3.39 -5.88 13.32
CA LEU A 70 -2.35 -6.90 13.44
C LEU A 70 -2.89 -8.33 13.54
N ILE A 71 -4.22 -8.49 13.70
CA ILE A 71 -4.85 -9.78 14.03
C ILE A 71 -4.57 -10.85 12.99
N GLY A 72 -4.55 -10.51 11.70
CA GLY A 72 -4.22 -11.48 10.64
C GLY A 72 -2.76 -11.95 10.66
N GLN A 73 -1.89 -11.33 11.46
CA GLN A 73 -0.48 -11.72 11.63
C GLN A 73 -0.27 -12.61 12.87
N THR A 74 -1.34 -12.99 13.58
CA THR A 74 -1.31 -13.78 14.82
C THR A 74 -1.83 -15.20 14.63
N ARG A 75 -1.79 -16.03 15.69
CA ARG A 75 -2.44 -17.35 15.66
C ARG A 75 -3.94 -17.18 15.82
N LEU A 76 -4.68 -17.62 14.82
CA LEU A 76 -6.14 -17.62 14.82
C LEU A 76 -6.63 -19.06 14.82
N ARG A 77 -7.54 -19.38 15.72
CA ARG A 77 -8.19 -20.70 15.79
C ARG A 77 -9.35 -20.76 14.81
N ASP A 78 -10.10 -19.66 14.72
CA ASP A 78 -11.21 -19.47 13.78
C ASP A 78 -11.08 -18.11 13.08
N PRO A 79 -10.35 -18.04 11.95
CA PRO A 79 -10.01 -16.77 11.32
C PRO A 79 -11.22 -15.95 10.90
N GLN A 80 -12.26 -16.57 10.33
CA GLN A 80 -13.35 -15.83 9.70
C GLN A 80 -14.14 -14.93 10.67
N PRO A 81 -14.66 -15.41 11.82
CA PRO A 81 -15.33 -14.54 12.78
C PRO A 81 -14.38 -13.56 13.46
N VAL A 82 -13.13 -13.95 13.70
CA VAL A 82 -12.13 -13.10 14.38
C VAL A 82 -11.72 -11.92 13.50
N LEU A 83 -11.46 -12.16 12.20
CA LEU A 83 -11.16 -11.12 11.22
C LEU A 83 -12.37 -10.19 11.01
N ARG A 84 -13.59 -10.73 10.89
CA ARG A 84 -14.81 -9.90 10.83
C ARG A 84 -14.96 -9.00 12.06
N GLN A 85 -14.67 -9.53 13.25
CA GLN A 85 -14.74 -8.76 14.48
C GLN A 85 -13.63 -7.70 14.55
N ALA A 86 -12.43 -7.99 14.06
CA ALA A 86 -11.34 -7.03 13.96
C ALA A 86 -11.72 -5.85 13.06
N VAL A 87 -12.26 -6.11 11.86
CA VAL A 87 -12.76 -5.06 10.96
C VAL A 87 -13.86 -4.23 11.63
N ARG A 88 -14.81 -4.88 12.30
CA ARG A 88 -15.85 -4.16 13.06
C ARG A 88 -15.26 -3.26 14.13
N GLN A 89 -14.30 -3.74 14.94
CA GLN A 89 -13.64 -2.92 15.97
C GLN A 89 -12.92 -1.71 15.35
N ILE A 90 -12.29 -1.85 14.19
CA ILE A 90 -11.64 -0.73 13.48
C ILE A 90 -12.70 0.29 13.05
N VAL A 91 -13.74 -0.15 12.34
CA VAL A 91 -14.79 0.73 11.80
C VAL A 91 -15.58 1.43 12.91
N THR A 92 -15.85 0.77 14.04
CA THR A 92 -16.60 1.38 15.15
C THR A 92 -15.72 2.19 16.09
N GLY A 93 -14.43 1.87 16.18
CA GLY A 93 -13.51 2.40 17.19
C GLY A 93 -12.56 3.48 16.68
N THR A 94 -12.52 3.75 15.38
CA THR A 94 -11.65 4.76 14.76
C THR A 94 -12.39 5.54 13.68
N HIS A 95 -11.86 6.71 13.31
CA HIS A 95 -12.45 7.60 12.31
C HIS A 95 -11.33 8.29 11.50
N GLY A 96 -11.68 8.78 10.32
CA GLY A 96 -10.78 9.56 9.45
C GLY A 96 -9.52 8.78 9.06
N GLN A 97 -8.38 9.48 8.99
CA GLN A 97 -7.12 8.93 8.50
C GLN A 97 -6.65 7.67 9.24
N LEU A 98 -6.88 7.58 10.56
CA LEU A 98 -6.49 6.39 11.33
C LEU A 98 -7.29 5.16 10.90
N GLN A 99 -8.59 5.33 10.65
CA GLN A 99 -9.45 4.23 10.20
C GLN A 99 -8.99 3.74 8.83
N GLU A 100 -8.71 4.67 7.90
CA GLU A 100 -8.20 4.35 6.57
C GLU A 100 -6.89 3.57 6.65
N LEU A 101 -5.90 4.04 7.43
CA LEU A 101 -4.61 3.38 7.59
C LEU A 101 -4.74 1.97 8.15
N LEU A 102 -5.61 1.76 9.14
CA LEU A 102 -5.81 0.43 9.75
C LEU A 102 -6.52 -0.54 8.80
N LEU A 103 -7.46 -0.07 7.98
CA LEU A 103 -8.12 -0.88 6.96
C LEU A 103 -7.16 -1.22 5.82
N ILE A 104 -6.31 -0.28 5.40
CA ILE A 104 -5.24 -0.53 4.42
C ILE A 104 -4.28 -1.61 4.94
N GLU A 105 -3.82 -1.50 6.19
CA GLU A 105 -2.96 -2.51 6.80
C GLU A 105 -3.62 -3.89 6.78
N PHE A 106 -4.93 -3.95 7.02
CA PHE A 106 -5.70 -5.19 6.94
C PHE A 106 -5.74 -5.78 5.52
N LEU A 107 -5.86 -4.93 4.49
CA LEU A 107 -5.79 -5.37 3.09
C LEU A 107 -4.41 -5.90 2.71
N THR A 108 -3.33 -5.46 3.37
CA THR A 108 -1.98 -6.01 3.11
C THR A 108 -1.80 -7.47 3.52
N LEU A 109 -2.78 -8.03 4.24
CA LEU A 109 -2.83 -9.45 4.61
C LEU A 109 -3.35 -10.31 3.46
N CYS A 110 -4.13 -9.73 2.55
CA CYS A 110 -4.68 -10.44 1.40
C CYS A 110 -3.58 -10.74 0.39
N THR A 111 -3.67 -11.90 -0.23
CA THR A 111 -2.89 -12.25 -1.42
C THR A 111 -3.37 -11.46 -2.62
N ASP A 112 -2.52 -11.33 -3.64
CA ASP A 112 -2.89 -10.66 -4.90
C ASP A 112 -4.14 -11.31 -5.53
N GLU A 113 -4.29 -12.63 -5.40
CA GLU A 113 -5.47 -13.38 -5.88
C GLU A 113 -6.74 -13.01 -5.10
N GLU A 114 -6.66 -12.90 -3.77
CA GLU A 114 -7.79 -12.48 -2.93
C GLU A 114 -8.17 -11.02 -3.19
N ILE A 115 -7.18 -10.14 -3.40
CA ILE A 115 -7.43 -8.74 -3.78
C ILE A 115 -8.11 -8.67 -5.15
N ALA A 116 -7.64 -9.46 -6.12
CA ALA A 116 -8.24 -9.52 -7.45
C ALA A 116 -9.69 -10.03 -7.41
N ALA A 117 -9.95 -11.10 -6.65
CA ALA A 117 -11.29 -11.64 -6.48
C ALA A 117 -12.24 -10.63 -5.79
N MET A 118 -11.74 -9.90 -4.79
CA MET A 118 -12.50 -8.83 -4.14
C MET A 118 -12.79 -7.67 -5.10
N ALA A 119 -11.81 -7.24 -5.89
CA ALA A 119 -11.99 -6.20 -6.90
C ALA A 119 -13.05 -6.61 -7.94
N GLU A 120 -13.02 -7.86 -8.40
CA GLU A 120 -14.03 -8.40 -9.32
C GLU A 120 -15.43 -8.37 -8.70
N GLN A 121 -15.56 -8.77 -7.44
CA GLN A 121 -16.84 -8.70 -6.73
C GLN A 121 -17.36 -7.27 -6.56
N ILE A 122 -16.48 -6.30 -6.31
CA ILE A 122 -16.85 -4.87 -6.22
C ILE A 122 -17.36 -4.38 -7.58
N VAL A 123 -16.63 -4.68 -8.67
CA VAL A 123 -17.05 -4.30 -10.04
C VAL A 123 -18.39 -4.95 -10.40
N GLN A 124 -18.57 -6.23 -10.09
CA GLN A 124 -19.85 -6.92 -10.30
C GLN A 124 -20.97 -6.29 -9.48
N TYR A 125 -20.70 -5.88 -8.24
CA TYR A 125 -21.68 -5.22 -7.38
C TYR A 125 -22.07 -3.83 -7.92
N ASP A 126 -21.10 -3.04 -8.40
CA ASP A 126 -21.35 -1.73 -9.02
C ASP A 126 -22.10 -1.86 -10.36
N SER A 127 -21.95 -2.99 -11.08
CA SER A 127 -22.65 -3.25 -12.35
C SER A 127 -24.17 -3.42 -12.24
N TYR A 128 -24.73 -3.48 -11.03
CA TYR A 128 -26.18 -3.50 -10.78
C TYR A 128 -26.87 -2.12 -10.89
N GLY A 129 -26.38 -1.24 -11.78
CA GLY A 129 -27.00 0.05 -12.08
C GLY A 129 -26.66 1.17 -11.11
N MET A 130 -25.58 1.03 -10.33
CA MET A 130 -25.00 2.12 -9.54
C MET A 130 -24.07 2.96 -10.43
N GLU A 131 -23.91 4.24 -10.11
CA GLU A 131 -22.84 5.04 -10.73
C GLU A 131 -21.49 4.40 -10.41
N GLU A 132 -20.65 4.29 -11.44
CA GLU A 132 -19.33 3.67 -11.30
C GLU A 132 -18.51 4.37 -10.22
N SER A 133 -18.02 3.61 -9.24
CA SER A 133 -17.19 4.14 -8.17
C SER A 133 -15.93 4.83 -8.72
N PRO A 134 -15.47 5.95 -8.12
CA PRO A 134 -14.23 6.63 -8.50
C PRO A 134 -13.01 5.70 -8.57
N LEU A 135 -12.99 4.64 -7.77
CA LEU A 135 -11.92 3.63 -7.78
C LEU A 135 -11.90 2.83 -9.09
N ILE A 136 -13.06 2.35 -9.54
CA ILE A 136 -13.17 1.56 -10.77
C ILE A 136 -12.84 2.43 -11.98
N ARG A 137 -13.33 3.67 -11.98
CA ARG A 137 -12.97 4.65 -13.01
C ARG A 137 -11.46 4.84 -13.11
N LYS A 138 -10.78 5.05 -11.98
CA LYS A 138 -9.32 5.23 -11.94
C LYS A 138 -8.57 3.99 -12.45
N TRP A 139 -8.97 2.79 -12.03
CA TRP A 139 -8.35 1.54 -12.50
C TRP A 139 -8.51 1.34 -14.00
N ARG A 140 -9.68 1.67 -14.56
CA ARG A 140 -9.88 1.63 -16.02
C ARG A 140 -8.98 2.63 -16.73
N GLU A 141 -8.91 3.86 -16.25
CA GLU A 141 -8.06 4.92 -16.82
C GLU A 141 -6.58 4.53 -16.81
N GLU A 142 -6.07 4.02 -15.68
CA GLU A 142 -4.70 3.49 -15.56
C GLU A 142 -4.44 2.31 -16.52
N GLY A 143 -5.43 1.42 -16.68
CA GLY A 143 -5.35 0.29 -17.61
C GLY A 143 -5.28 0.73 -19.08
N GLN A 144 -6.10 1.71 -19.48
CA GLN A 144 -6.09 2.30 -20.83
C GLN A 144 -4.76 2.97 -21.15
N LEU A 145 -4.26 3.80 -20.23
CA LEU A 145 -2.97 4.47 -20.36
C LEU A 145 -1.81 3.47 -20.46
N THR A 146 -1.82 2.44 -19.62
CA THR A 146 -0.79 1.37 -19.64
C THR A 146 -0.77 0.66 -20.99
N LEU A 147 -1.95 0.33 -21.55
CA LEU A 147 -2.05 -0.30 -22.86
C LEU A 147 -1.52 0.62 -23.96
N LEU A 148 -1.90 1.90 -23.95
CA LEU A 148 -1.43 2.87 -24.92
C LEU A 148 0.09 3.05 -24.88
N LEU A 149 0.68 3.22 -23.70
CA LEU A 149 2.13 3.32 -23.53
C LEU A 149 2.86 2.07 -24.04
N ARG A 150 2.30 0.87 -23.82
CA ARG A 150 2.86 -0.37 -24.36
C ARG A 150 2.78 -0.44 -25.88
N GLN A 151 1.68 0.00 -26.48
CA GLN A 151 1.52 0.06 -27.94
C GLN A 151 2.51 1.04 -28.57
N LEU A 152 2.63 2.25 -28.00
CA LEU A 152 3.59 3.26 -28.45
C LEU A 152 5.03 2.76 -28.31
N THR A 153 5.37 2.13 -27.18
CA THR A 153 6.70 1.55 -26.95
C THR A 153 7.00 0.41 -27.93
N HIS A 154 6.00 -0.42 -28.24
CA HIS A 154 6.16 -1.50 -29.22
C HIS A 154 6.35 -0.96 -30.65
N ARG A 155 5.62 0.10 -31.02
CA ARG A 155 5.63 0.66 -32.37
C ARG A 155 6.85 1.54 -32.66
N TYR A 156 7.24 2.38 -31.71
CA TYR A 156 8.28 3.40 -31.89
C TYR A 156 9.56 3.12 -31.10
N GLY A 157 9.59 2.04 -30.31
CA GLY A 157 10.67 1.76 -29.37
C GLY A 157 10.53 2.55 -28.06
N PRO A 158 11.56 2.55 -27.19
CA PRO A 158 11.51 3.23 -25.91
C PRO A 158 11.20 4.73 -26.06
N LEU A 159 10.12 5.17 -25.41
CA LEU A 159 9.72 6.59 -25.40
C LEU A 159 10.64 7.40 -24.49
N SER A 160 10.86 8.67 -24.83
CA SER A 160 11.55 9.60 -23.93
C SER A 160 10.68 9.94 -22.71
N ALA A 161 11.31 10.29 -21.60
CA ALA A 161 10.58 10.68 -20.38
C ALA A 161 9.62 11.86 -20.60
N GLU A 162 9.97 12.78 -21.50
CA GLU A 162 9.12 13.92 -21.88
C GLU A 162 7.84 13.46 -22.61
N VAL A 163 7.98 12.57 -23.60
CA VAL A 163 6.84 12.00 -24.34
C VAL A 163 5.97 11.15 -23.42
N THR A 164 6.58 10.35 -22.54
CA THR A 164 5.83 9.56 -21.55
C THR A 164 5.01 10.48 -20.64
N ALA A 165 5.60 11.54 -20.10
CA ALA A 165 4.88 12.47 -19.23
C ALA A 165 3.73 13.20 -19.96
N GLN A 166 3.91 13.56 -21.24
CA GLN A 166 2.84 14.15 -22.05
C GLN A 166 1.67 13.18 -22.26
N VAL A 167 1.97 11.91 -22.55
CA VAL A 167 0.93 10.87 -22.72
C VAL A 167 0.22 10.59 -21.39
N GLU A 168 0.95 10.57 -20.26
CA GLU A 168 0.37 10.40 -18.92
C GLU A 168 -0.50 11.59 -18.46
N ALA A 169 -0.28 12.78 -19.02
CA ALA A 169 -1.06 13.98 -18.74
C ALA A 169 -2.38 14.07 -19.55
N LEU A 170 -2.56 13.22 -20.56
CA LEU A 170 -3.77 13.22 -21.39
C LEU A 170 -5.02 12.88 -20.56
N SER A 171 -6.13 13.54 -20.89
CA SER A 171 -7.44 13.17 -20.35
C SER A 171 -7.90 11.81 -20.88
N THR A 172 -8.85 11.17 -20.19
CA THR A 172 -9.41 9.87 -20.58
C THR A 172 -9.90 9.83 -22.03
N MET A 173 -10.53 10.91 -22.51
CA MET A 173 -10.98 10.99 -23.91
C MET A 173 -9.81 11.06 -24.89
N GLN A 174 -8.80 11.89 -24.59
CA GLN A 174 -7.61 12.02 -25.43
C GLN A 174 -6.80 10.72 -25.50
N VAL A 175 -6.75 9.93 -24.42
CA VAL A 175 -6.13 8.59 -24.43
C VAL A 175 -6.85 7.67 -25.41
N LEU A 176 -8.18 7.70 -25.46
CA LEU A 176 -8.96 6.89 -26.39
C LEU A 176 -8.82 7.39 -27.83
N ASP A 177 -8.88 8.70 -28.05
CA ASP A 177 -8.72 9.33 -29.37
C ASP A 177 -7.31 9.04 -29.94
N LEU A 178 -6.28 9.12 -29.10
CA LEU A 178 -4.92 8.73 -29.49
C LEU A 178 -4.82 7.24 -29.80
N ALA A 179 -5.48 6.37 -29.02
CA ALA A 179 -5.46 4.93 -29.29
C ALA A 179 -6.09 4.58 -30.65
N GLU A 180 -7.13 5.30 -31.06
CA GLU A 180 -7.73 5.16 -32.39
C GLU A 180 -6.84 5.73 -33.49
N ALA A 181 -6.40 6.99 -33.35
CA ALA A 181 -5.53 7.65 -34.33
C ALA A 181 -4.18 6.93 -34.51
N LEU A 182 -3.67 6.29 -33.46
CA LEU A 182 -2.44 5.51 -33.49
C LEU A 182 -2.52 4.36 -34.49
N LEU A 183 -3.71 3.84 -34.83
CA LEU A 183 -3.87 2.78 -35.83
C LEU A 183 -3.65 3.31 -37.26
N ASP A 184 -3.96 4.59 -37.51
CA ASP A 184 -3.87 5.22 -38.82
C ASP A 184 -2.53 5.89 -39.08
N PHE A 185 -1.75 6.17 -38.04
CA PHE A 185 -0.41 6.73 -38.20
C PHE A 185 0.45 5.83 -39.10
N THR A 186 1.29 6.46 -39.90
CA THR A 186 2.27 5.84 -40.79
C THR A 186 3.70 6.20 -40.38
N SER A 187 3.88 7.28 -39.61
CA SER A 187 5.18 7.77 -39.16
C SER A 187 5.20 8.21 -37.70
N HIS A 188 6.40 8.35 -37.13
CA HIS A 188 6.58 8.91 -35.78
C HIS A 188 6.23 10.40 -35.71
N ASP A 189 6.43 11.13 -36.82
CA ASP A 189 6.18 12.58 -36.88
C ASP A 189 4.70 12.91 -36.67
N GLU A 190 3.79 12.11 -37.25
CA GLU A 190 2.33 12.24 -37.05
C GLU A 190 1.93 12.08 -35.58
N PHE A 191 2.59 11.18 -34.85
CA PHE A 191 2.38 11.03 -33.41
C PHE A 191 2.85 12.26 -32.63
N THR A 192 4.03 12.78 -32.94
CA THR A 192 4.53 14.01 -32.27
C THR A 192 3.69 15.23 -32.59
N GLN A 193 3.16 15.32 -33.81
CA GLN A 193 2.25 16.38 -34.21
C GLN A 193 0.92 16.27 -33.46
N TRP A 194 0.35 15.07 -33.37
CA TRP A 194 -0.88 14.84 -32.62
C TRP A 194 -0.72 15.27 -31.15
N LEU A 195 0.40 14.90 -30.51
CA LEU A 195 0.71 15.32 -29.15
C LEU A 195 0.87 16.84 -29.02
N GLY A 196 1.40 17.53 -30.03
CA GLY A 196 1.50 19.00 -30.02
C GLY A 196 0.16 19.72 -30.19
N GLU A 197 -0.79 19.10 -30.90
CA GLU A 197 -2.12 19.67 -31.16
C GLU A 197 -3.13 19.36 -30.04
N HIS A 198 -2.99 18.20 -29.39
CA HIS A 198 -3.96 17.68 -28.42
C HIS A 198 -3.37 17.46 -27.02
N GLY A 199 -2.04 17.38 -26.88
CA GLY A 199 -1.38 17.37 -25.58
C GLY A 199 -1.36 18.78 -24.99
N ASN A 200 -1.79 18.91 -23.74
CA ASN A 200 -1.82 20.18 -23.01
C ASN A 200 -1.12 19.99 -21.66
#